data_AF-A0A933SKY8-F1
#
_entry.id   AF-A0A933SKY8-F1
#
_cell.length_a   1.000
_cell.length_b   1.000
_cell.length_c   1.000
_cell.angle_alpha   90.00
_cell.angle_beta   90.00
_cell.angle_gamma   90.00
#
_symmetry.space_group_name_H-M   'P 1'
#
loop_
_entity.id
_entity.type
_entity.pdbx_description
1 polymer ?
#
loop_
_entity_poly.entity_id
_entity_poly.type
_entity_poly.pdbx_seq_one_letter_code
_entity_poly.pdbx_strand_id
1 'polypeptide(L)'
;VLKVPRSKVFGVATYYTMYKTKPTGRHLIQVCTNLSCSLLGADHIVKYLENRLGIKVGETTPDNRLTLITVECLGSCGTAPMMQVDDTYYENLTEEGINRILEELK
;
A
#
# COMPACT_ATOMS: atom_id res chain seq x y z
N VAL A 1 7.79 17.31 25.36
CA VAL A 1 8.75 17.36 24.22
C VAL A 1 8.51 18.56 23.30
N LEU A 2 7.31 18.84 22.73
CA LEU A 2 7.13 19.95 21.76
C LEU A 2 6.26 21.15 22.19
N LYS A 3 5.71 21.19 23.43
CA LYS A 3 4.86 22.28 23.97
C LYS A 3 3.72 22.76 23.03
N VAL A 4 3.17 21.87 22.20
CA VAL A 4 2.03 22.15 21.31
C VAL A 4 0.73 21.50 21.82
N PRO A 5 -0.46 22.08 21.53
CA PRO A 5 -1.74 21.47 21.89
C PRO A 5 -1.95 20.11 21.19
N ARG A 6 -2.65 19.20 21.87
CA ARG A 6 -2.99 17.87 21.33
C ARG A 6 -3.76 17.93 20.01
N SER A 7 -4.63 18.93 19.85
CA SER A 7 -5.40 19.14 18.62
C SER A 7 -4.51 19.37 17.40
N LYS A 8 -3.39 20.09 17.55
CA LYS A 8 -2.42 20.29 16.46
C LYS A 8 -1.72 18.98 16.10
N VAL A 9 -1.30 18.21 17.09
CA VAL A 9 -0.64 16.91 16.86
C VAL A 9 -1.60 15.95 16.15
N PHE A 10 -2.85 15.87 16.62
CA PHE A 10 -3.85 15.02 16.01
C PHE A 10 -4.19 15.49 14.59
N GLY A 11 -4.31 16.80 14.37
CA GLY A 11 -4.52 17.37 13.04
C GLY A 11 -3.45 16.95 12.04
N VAL A 12 -2.17 17.01 12.43
CA VAL A 12 -1.05 16.55 11.59
C VAL A 12 -1.12 15.04 11.35
N ALA A 13 -1.35 14.26 12.40
CA ALA A 13 -1.43 12.79 12.31
C ALA A 13 -2.59 12.31 11.42
N THR A 14 -3.69 13.05 11.34
CA THR A 14 -4.82 12.74 10.45
C THR A 14 -4.68 13.32 9.05
N TYR A 15 -3.85 14.36 8.88
CA TYR A 15 -3.68 15.04 7.59
C TYR A 15 -2.73 14.28 6.66
N TYR A 16 -1.59 13.82 7.18
CA TYR A 16 -0.63 13.06 6.36
C TYR A 16 -0.96 11.58 6.36
N THR A 17 -1.27 11.04 5.19
CA THR A 17 -1.66 9.64 4.97
C THR A 17 -0.59 8.61 5.39
N MET A 18 0.67 9.04 5.51
CA MET A 18 1.77 8.22 6.02
C MET A 18 1.58 7.85 7.50
N TYR A 19 1.00 8.73 8.30
CA TYR A 19 0.75 8.44 9.71
C TYR A 19 -0.49 7.56 9.85
N LYS A 20 -0.28 6.29 10.21
CA LYS A 20 -1.36 5.35 10.45
C LYS A 20 -1.89 5.52 11.87
N THR A 21 -3.17 5.88 11.98
CA THR A 21 -3.87 6.05 13.27
C THR A 21 -4.48 4.74 13.79
N LYS A 22 -4.43 3.67 12.99
CA LYS A 22 -4.84 2.32 13.33
C LYS A 22 -3.63 1.37 13.17
N PRO A 23 -3.56 0.27 13.94
CA PRO A 23 -2.54 -0.75 13.74
C PRO A 23 -2.58 -1.28 12.31
N THR A 24 -1.40 -1.46 11.72
CA THR A 24 -1.21 -2.17 10.46
C THR A 24 -0.47 -3.47 10.74
N GLY A 25 -0.54 -4.40 9.78
CA GLY A 25 0.30 -5.58 9.77
C GLY A 25 1.79 -5.24 9.69
N ARG A 26 2.64 -6.26 9.83
CA ARG A 26 4.10 -6.14 9.78
C ARG A 26 4.61 -5.42 8.52
N HIS A 27 3.95 -5.64 7.39
CA HIS A 27 4.24 -5.04 6.09
C HIS A 27 3.00 -4.34 5.53
N LEU A 28 3.21 -3.17 4.94
CA LEU A 28 2.17 -2.38 4.31
C LEU A 28 2.34 -2.40 2.79
N ILE A 29 1.39 -3.04 2.09
CA ILE A 29 1.31 -3.07 0.63
C ILE A 29 0.46 -1.89 0.17
N GLN A 30 1.05 -1.01 -0.65
CA GLN A 30 0.46 0.22 -1.14
C GLN A 30 0.44 0.20 -2.66
N VAL A 31 -0.74 -0.02 -3.26
CA VAL A 31 -0.88 -0.09 -4.71
C VAL A 31 -1.24 1.28 -5.27
N CYS A 32 -0.45 1.78 -6.23
CA CYS A 32 -0.76 3.02 -6.94
C CYS A 32 -1.95 2.80 -7.87
N THR A 33 -3.04 3.57 -7.68
CA THR A 33 -4.24 3.52 -8.54
C THR A 33 -4.48 4.83 -9.29
N ASN A 34 -3.47 5.69 -9.39
CA ASN A 34 -3.55 6.93 -10.17
C ASN A 34 -3.37 6.65 -11.69
N LEU A 35 -3.57 7.67 -12.52
CA LEU A 35 -3.81 7.59 -13.97
C LEU A 35 -2.92 6.59 -14.73
N SER A 36 -1.59 6.72 -14.66
CA SER A 36 -0.68 5.84 -15.42
C SER A 36 -0.78 4.38 -15.01
N CYS A 37 -0.90 4.10 -13.70
CA CYS A 37 -1.06 2.74 -13.20
C CYS A 37 -2.46 2.20 -13.52
N SER A 38 -3.49 3.03 -13.40
CA SER A 38 -4.88 2.66 -13.75
C SER A 38 -5.00 2.27 -15.23
N LEU A 39 -4.43 3.07 -16.15
CA LEU A 39 -4.41 2.77 -17.58
C LEU A 39 -3.69 1.45 -17.92
N LEU A 40 -2.72 1.04 -17.09
CA LEU A 40 -1.97 -0.21 -17.24
C LEU A 40 -2.49 -1.35 -16.35
N GLY A 41 -3.70 -1.22 -15.79
CA GLY A 41 -4.38 -2.32 -15.10
C GLY A 41 -4.16 -2.40 -13.59
N ALA A 42 -3.96 -1.28 -12.90
CA ALA A 42 -3.88 -1.27 -11.43
C ALA A 42 -5.10 -1.92 -10.75
N ASP A 43 -6.30 -1.73 -11.28
CA ASP A 43 -7.52 -2.34 -10.74
C ASP A 43 -7.47 -3.88 -10.76
N HIS A 44 -6.84 -4.44 -11.80
CA HIS A 44 -6.58 -5.86 -11.91
C HIS A 44 -5.57 -6.33 -10.83
N ILE A 45 -4.50 -5.57 -10.61
CA ILE A 45 -3.50 -5.85 -9.56
C ILE A 45 -4.14 -5.83 -8.17
N VAL A 46 -4.95 -4.82 -7.86
CA VAL A 46 -5.66 -4.72 -6.58
C VAL A 46 -6.54 -5.95 -6.38
N LYS A 47 -7.36 -6.30 -7.37
CA LYS A 47 -8.25 -7.47 -7.29
C LYS A 47 -7.47 -8.78 -7.16
N TYR A 48 -6.34 -8.89 -7.85
CA TYR A 48 -5.45 -10.04 -7.73
C TYR A 48 -4.91 -10.19 -6.29
N LEU A 49 -4.41 -9.10 -5.71
CA LEU A 49 -3.92 -9.09 -4.32
C LEU A 49 -5.02 -9.41 -3.32
N GLU A 50 -6.22 -8.84 -3.47
CA GLU A 50 -7.37 -9.17 -2.62
C GLU A 50 -7.67 -10.68 -2.62
N ASN A 51 -7.72 -11.29 -3.80
CA ASN A 51 -7.97 -12.72 -3.95
C ASN A 51 -6.84 -13.57 -3.36
N ARG A 52 -5.58 -13.16 -3.54
CA ARG A 52 -4.40 -13.91 -3.07
C ARG A 52 -4.21 -13.84 -1.56
N LEU A 53 -4.52 -12.70 -0.96
CA LEU A 53 -4.40 -12.48 0.48
C LEU A 53 -5.67 -12.86 1.24
N GLY A 54 -6.81 -12.98 0.54
CA GLY A 54 -8.11 -13.27 1.16
C GLY A 54 -8.66 -12.10 1.99
N ILE A 55 -8.28 -10.86 1.65
CA ILE A 55 -8.68 -9.63 2.35
C ILE A 55 -9.12 -8.56 1.34
N LYS A 56 -9.76 -7.50 1.83
CA LYS A 56 -10.09 -6.30 1.04
C LYS A 56 -9.12 -5.15 1.24
N VAL A 57 -9.15 -4.19 0.32
CA VAL A 57 -8.44 -2.91 0.51
C VAL A 57 -8.87 -2.26 1.83
N GLY A 58 -7.88 -1.88 2.65
CA GLY A 58 -8.05 -1.33 3.99
C GLY A 58 -7.97 -2.36 5.11
N GLU A 59 -7.87 -3.65 4.80
CA GLU A 59 -7.81 -4.73 5.78
C GLU A 59 -6.39 -5.27 5.95
N THR A 60 -6.21 -6.03 7.03
CA THR A 60 -4.98 -6.74 7.39
C THR A 60 -5.25 -8.23 7.39
N THR A 61 -4.28 -9.03 6.94
CA THR A 61 -4.38 -10.50 6.96
C THR A 61 -4.58 -11.03 8.38
N PRO A 62 -5.27 -12.18 8.58
CA PRO A 62 -5.58 -12.73 9.90
C PRO A 62 -4.36 -13.03 10.78
N ASP A 63 -3.19 -13.24 10.17
CA ASP A 63 -1.91 -13.44 10.84
C ASP A 63 -1.17 -12.12 11.20
N ASN A 64 -1.82 -10.96 10.98
CA ASN A 64 -1.29 -9.62 11.21
C ASN A 64 0.01 -9.31 10.44
N ARG A 65 0.24 -9.98 9.31
CA ARG A 65 1.48 -9.80 8.53
C ARG A 65 1.39 -8.72 7.48
N LEU A 66 0.31 -8.69 6.70
CA LEU A 66 0.20 -7.83 5.52
C LEU A 66 -1.05 -6.95 5.64
N THR A 67 -0.92 -5.67 5.32
CA THR A 67 -2.05 -4.76 5.15
C THR A 67 -2.08 -4.27 3.71
N LEU A 68 -3.24 -4.35 3.07
CA LEU A 68 -3.41 -3.89 1.69
C LEU A 68 -4.11 -2.54 1.69
N ILE A 69 -3.50 -1.53 1.08
CA ILE A 69 -4.16 -0.25 0.81
C ILE A 69 -3.92 0.18 -0.64
N THR A 70 -4.82 1.01 -1.15
CA THR A 70 -4.58 1.78 -2.38
C THR A 70 -4.07 3.17 -2.01
N VAL A 71 -3.25 3.72 -2.89
CA VAL A 71 -2.69 5.06 -2.76
C VAL A 71 -2.80 5.79 -4.09
N GLU A 72 -2.66 7.11 -4.01
CA GLU A 72 -2.53 7.97 -5.18
C GLU A 72 -1.18 7.73 -5.89
N CYS A 73 -0.68 8.74 -6.61
CA CYS A 73 0.56 8.62 -7.35
C CYS A 73 1.78 8.43 -6.43
N LEU A 74 2.54 7.35 -6.67
CA LEU A 74 3.85 7.09 -6.04
C LEU A 74 5.04 7.64 -6.84
N GLY A 75 4.78 8.33 -7.94
CA GLY A 75 5.80 9.04 -8.73
C GLY A 75 6.58 8.17 -9.72
N SER A 76 6.32 6.86 -9.80
CA SER A 76 7.00 5.96 -10.75
C SER A 76 6.18 5.66 -12.01
N CYS A 77 5.72 6.72 -12.68
CA CYS A 77 4.82 6.58 -13.84
C CYS A 77 5.49 5.92 -15.06
N GLY A 78 6.83 6.01 -15.18
CA GLY A 78 7.58 5.42 -16.29
C GLY A 78 7.73 3.89 -16.22
N THR A 79 7.47 3.30 -15.06
CA THR A 79 7.57 1.85 -14.80
C THR A 79 6.27 1.31 -14.20
N ALA A 80 5.15 1.99 -14.48
CA ALA A 80 3.82 1.53 -14.12
C ALA A 80 3.49 0.19 -14.83
N PRO A 81 2.62 -0.66 -14.24
CA PRO A 81 1.99 -0.50 -12.94
C PRO A 81 2.96 -0.87 -11.79
N MET A 82 2.81 -0.19 -10.65
CA MET A 82 3.75 -0.31 -9.53
C MET A 82 3.05 -0.28 -8.17
N MET A 83 3.71 -0.86 -7.17
CA MET A 83 3.29 -0.85 -5.77
C MET A 83 4.50 -0.61 -4.88
N GLN A 84 4.25 -0.13 -3.68
CA GLN A 84 5.25 0.01 -2.64
C GLN A 84 4.94 -0.97 -1.51
N VAL A 85 5.95 -1.71 -1.03
CA VAL A 85 5.85 -2.45 0.23
C VAL A 85 6.81 -1.81 1.21
N ASP A 86 6.28 -1.27 2.30
CA ASP A 86 7.02 -0.45 3.26
C ASP A 86 7.78 0.68 2.56
N ASP A 87 9.11 0.61 2.46
CA ASP A 87 9.97 1.61 1.80
C ASP A 87 10.46 1.18 0.42
N THR A 88 10.08 -0.01 -0.07
CA THR A 88 10.59 -0.59 -1.32
C THR A 88 9.58 -0.47 -2.45
N TYR A 89 10.03 0.06 -3.59
CA TYR A 89 9.22 0.14 -4.81
C TYR A 89 9.36 -1.13 -5.63
N TYR A 90 8.22 -1.67 -6.03
CA TYR A 90 8.11 -2.79 -6.96
C TYR A 90 7.39 -2.33 -8.22
N GLU A 91 8.12 -2.36 -9.32
CA GLU A 91 7.75 -1.72 -10.57
C GLU A 91 7.55 -2.76 -11.69
N ASN A 92 6.91 -2.36 -12.78
CA ASN A 92 6.55 -3.22 -13.91
C ASN A 92 5.85 -4.51 -13.45
N LEU A 93 4.87 -4.36 -12.56
CA LEU A 93 4.24 -5.48 -11.87
C LEU A 93 3.51 -6.41 -12.83
N THR A 94 3.78 -7.70 -12.66
CA THR A 94 3.03 -8.81 -13.24
C THR A 94 2.52 -9.70 -12.11
N GLU A 95 1.53 -10.55 -12.38
CA GLU A 95 1.05 -11.53 -11.39
C GLU A 95 2.19 -12.41 -10.85
N GLU A 96 3.08 -12.87 -11.73
CA GLU A 96 4.27 -13.65 -11.37
C GLU A 96 5.26 -12.85 -10.52
N GLY A 97 5.44 -11.57 -10.82
CA GLY A 97 6.24 -10.66 -10.00
C GLY A 97 5.65 -10.51 -8.60
N ILE A 98 4.34 -10.23 -8.51
CA ILE A 98 3.61 -10.12 -7.25
C ILE A 98 3.77 -11.39 -6.41
N ASN A 99 3.67 -12.57 -7.02
CA ASN A 99 3.81 -13.83 -6.30
C ASN A 99 5.18 -14.01 -5.66
N ARG A 100 6.24 -13.68 -6.40
CA ARG A 100 7.62 -13.72 -5.88
C ARG A 100 7.78 -12.75 -4.72
N ILE A 101 7.26 -11.53 -4.86
CA ILE A 101 7.31 -10.53 -3.79
C ILE A 101 6.57 -11.02 -2.54
N LEU A 102 5.38 -11.60 -2.69
CA LEU A 102 4.63 -12.16 -1.56
C LEU A 102 5.33 -13.34 -0.89
N GLU A 103 6.12 -14.13 -1.63
CA GLU A 103 6.95 -15.20 -1.08
C GLU A 103 8.18 -14.67 -0.33
N GLU A 104 8.79 -13.59 -0.79
CA GLU A 104 9.90 -12.92 -0.09
C GLU A 104 9.45 -12.27 1.24
N LEU A 105 8.17 -11.87 1.32
CA LEU A 105 7.57 -11.29 2.51
C LEU A 105 7.05 -12.34 3.52
N LYS A 106 7.15 -13.65 3.19
CA LYS A 106 6.78 -14.77 4.08
C LYS A 106 7.76 -15.01 5.22
#